data_AF-A0A934FS41-F1
#
_entry.id   AF-A0A934FS41-F1
#
_cell.length_a   1.000
_cell.length_b   1.000
_cell.length_c   1.000
_cell.angle_alpha   90.00
_cell.angle_beta   90.00
_cell.angle_gamma   90.00
#
_symmetry.space_group_name_H-M   'P 1'
#
loop_
_entity.id
_entity.type
_entity.pdbx_description
1 polymer ?
#
loop_
_entity_poly.entity_id
_entity_poly.type
_entity_poly.pdbx_seq_one_letter_code
_entity_poly.pdbx_strand_id
1 'polypeptide(L)'
;MVHELWKDESDGEFTFCLAGPAGDAARALLEGKSEMVWSCEAESHFEAMTRYYAFQEWGEYTTEHEQDHWLYVNLLGETEEPNAR
;
A
#
# COMPACT_ATOMS: atom_id res chain seq x y z
N MET A 1 2.29 -1.70 -7.65
CA MET A 1 0.90 -1.80 -7.13
C MET A 1 0.46 -0.44 -6.62
N VAL A 2 -0.85 -0.15 -6.60
CA VAL A 2 -1.39 1.12 -6.11
C VAL A 2 -1.84 0.97 -4.65
N HIS A 3 -1.47 1.95 -3.82
CA HIS A 3 -1.90 2.08 -2.43
C HIS A 3 -2.82 3.29 -2.28
N GLU A 4 -3.83 3.14 -1.44
CA GLU A 4 -4.81 4.15 -1.09
C GLU A 4 -4.72 4.45 0.41
N LEU A 5 -4.74 5.74 0.73
CA LEU A 5 -4.85 6.23 2.09
C LEU A 5 -6.28 6.72 2.32
N TRP A 6 -6.97 6.01 3.20
CA TRP A 6 -8.31 6.32 3.64
C TRP A 6 -8.26 6.96 5.02
N LYS A 7 -8.98 8.05 5.19
CA LYS A 7 -9.14 8.74 6.47
C LYS A 7 -10.52 8.43 7.02
N ASP A 8 -10.58 7.94 8.26
CA ASP A 8 -11.84 7.74 8.96
C ASP A 8 -12.41 9.07 9.49
N GLU A 9 -13.72 9.13 9.76
CA GLU A 9 -14.34 10.31 10.40
C GLU A 9 -13.85 10.48 11.85
N SER A 10 -13.43 9.39 12.50
CA SER A 10 -12.81 9.43 13.83
C SER A 10 -11.43 10.09 13.77
N ASP A 11 -11.20 11.08 14.64
CA ASP A 11 -10.06 11.98 14.54
C ASP A 11 -8.71 11.23 14.63
N GLY A 12 -8.03 11.11 13.49
CA GLY A 12 -6.65 10.62 13.40
C GLY A 12 -6.45 9.18 12.92
N GLU A 13 -7.53 8.42 12.64
CA GLU A 13 -7.39 7.07 12.08
C GLU A 13 -7.19 7.10 10.56
N PHE A 14 -6.06 6.57 10.12
CA PHE A 14 -5.71 6.40 8.72
C PHE A 14 -5.55 4.91 8.41
N THR A 15 -6.19 4.47 7.33
CA THR A 15 -6.01 3.12 6.78
C THR A 15 -5.27 3.23 5.46
N PHE A 16 -4.03 2.72 5.45
CA PHE A 16 -3.21 2.62 4.26
C PHE A 16 -3.27 1.19 3.72
N CYS A 17 -3.91 1.00 2.56
CA CYS A 17 -4.19 -0.33 2.01
C CYS A 17 -4.02 -0.37 0.49
N LEU A 18 -4.00 -1.57 -0.10
CA LEU A 18 -3.90 -1.73 -1.56
C LEU A 18 -5.21 -1.32 -2.26
N ALA A 19 -5.09 -0.73 -3.44
CA ALA A 19 -6.23 -0.48 -4.31
C ALA A 19 -6.84 -1.81 -4.81
N GLY A 20 -8.16 -1.81 -5.03
CA GLY A 20 -8.87 -2.98 -5.55
C GLY A 20 -8.96 -4.14 -4.55
N PRO A 21 -9.21 -5.39 -5.01
CA PRO A 21 -9.61 -6.51 -4.14
C PRO A 21 -8.64 -6.83 -3.00
N ALA A 22 -7.35 -6.57 -3.19
CA ALA A 22 -6.33 -6.80 -2.17
C ALA A 22 -6.50 -5.92 -0.92
N GLY A 23 -7.17 -4.77 -1.03
CA GLY A 23 -7.49 -3.90 0.10
C GLY A 23 -8.95 -3.92 0.53
N ASP A 24 -9.82 -4.72 -0.09
CA ASP A 24 -11.25 -4.78 0.27
C ASP A 24 -11.44 -5.17 1.74
N ALA A 25 -10.63 -6.11 2.24
CA ALA A 25 -10.69 -6.52 3.64
C ALA A 25 -10.33 -5.37 4.61
N ALA A 26 -9.37 -4.52 4.24
CA ALA A 26 -9.00 -3.35 5.04
C ALA A 26 -10.08 -2.27 4.95
N ARG A 27 -10.61 -1.98 3.75
CA ARG A 27 -11.70 -1.03 3.56
C ARG A 27 -13.00 -1.47 4.22
N ALA A 28 -13.24 -2.77 4.38
CA ALA A 28 -14.41 -3.29 5.10
C ALA A 28 -14.38 -3.02 6.61
N LEU A 29 -13.22 -2.68 7.17
CA LEU A 29 -13.07 -2.28 8.57
C LEU A 29 -13.30 -0.77 8.78
N LEU A 30 -13.32 0.01 7.71
CA LEU A 30 -13.60 1.44 7.77
C LEU A 30 -15.07 1.68 8.13
N GLU A 31 -15.33 2.64 9.01
CA GLU A 31 -16.69 2.97 9.43
C GLU A 31 -17.21 4.22 8.70
N GLY A 32 -18.53 4.31 8.52
CA GLY A 32 -19.21 5.56 8.18
C GLY A 32 -18.77 6.24 6.87
N LYS A 33 -18.44 7.54 6.93
CA LYS A 33 -18.07 8.38 5.77
C LYS A 33 -16.55 8.50 5.60
N SER A 34 -15.84 7.40 5.79
CA SER A 34 -14.41 7.31 5.49
C SER A 34 -14.14 7.73 4.04
N GLU A 35 -13.15 8.59 3.83
CA GLU A 35 -12.83 9.18 2.53
C GLU A 35 -11.40 8.85 2.10
N MET A 36 -11.21 8.58 0.81
CA MET A 36 -9.88 8.42 0.24
C MET A 36 -9.25 9.81 0.09
N VAL A 37 -8.22 10.08 0.89
CA VAL A 37 -7.54 11.39 0.92
C VAL A 37 -6.29 11.41 0.03
N TRP A 38 -5.69 10.25 -0.23
CA TRP A 38 -4.46 10.15 -0.99
C TRP A 38 -4.27 8.76 -1.61
N SER A 39 -3.46 8.68 -2.67
CA SER A 39 -3.04 7.41 -3.27
C SER A 39 -1.64 7.55 -3.88
N CYS A 40 -0.91 6.44 -3.95
CA CYS A 40 0.37 6.38 -4.63
C CYS A 40 0.62 5.02 -5.27
N GLU A 41 1.42 5.00 -6.33
CA GLU A 41 1.95 3.77 -6.90
C GLU A 41 3.31 3.45 -6.26
N ALA A 42 3.53 2.19 -5.89
CA ALA A 42 4.77 1.72 -5.31
C ALA A 42 5.11 0.32 -5.82
N GLU A 43 6.39 0.01 -5.96
CA GLU A 43 6.85 -1.29 -6.42
C GLU A 43 7.09 -2.28 -5.27
N SER A 44 7.21 -1.78 -4.03
CA SER A 44 7.43 -2.55 -2.82
C SER A 44 6.72 -1.93 -1.60
N HIS A 45 6.59 -2.70 -0.52
CA HIS A 45 5.99 -2.19 0.73
C HIS A 45 6.85 -1.09 1.37
N PHE A 46 8.17 -1.24 1.32
CA PHE A 46 9.10 -0.22 1.77
C PHE A 46 8.86 1.11 1.05
N GLU A 47 8.77 1.09 -0.28
CA GLU A 47 8.54 2.29 -1.07
C GLU A 47 7.18 2.94 -0.77
N ALA A 48 6.13 2.14 -0.61
CA ALA A 48 4.81 2.63 -0.23
C ALA A 48 4.86 3.36 1.13
N MET A 49 5.52 2.76 2.11
CA MET A 49 5.69 3.33 3.45
C MET A 49 6.58 4.56 3.46
N THR A 50 7.66 4.59 2.67
CA THR A 50 8.50 5.79 2.50
C THR A 50 7.69 6.95 1.94
N ARG A 51 6.87 6.72 0.91
CA ARG A 51 6.01 7.76 0.33
C ARG A 51 4.94 8.22 1.32
N TYR A 52 4.37 7.29 2.09
CA TYR A 52 3.40 7.60 3.14
C TYR A 52 4.01 8.48 4.25
N TYR A 53 5.22 8.15 4.73
CA TYR A 53 5.94 8.95 5.73
C TYR A 53 6.29 10.35 5.22
N ALA A 54 6.69 10.46 3.95
CA ALA A 54 6.94 11.74 3.32
C ALA A 54 5.65 12.59 3.22
N PHE A 55 4.50 11.97 2.92
CA PHE A 55 3.20 12.64 2.88
C PHE A 55 2.76 13.15 4.27
N GLN A 56 3.02 12.39 5.33
CA GLN A 56 2.71 12.77 6.72
C GLN A 56 3.76 13.71 7.35
N GLU A 57 4.83 14.04 6.62
CA GLU A 57 5.96 14.84 7.12
C GLU A 57 6.65 14.22 8.35
N TRP A 58 6.59 12.88 8.49
CA TRP A 58 7.18 12.14 9.61
C TRP A 58 8.68 11.84 9.45
N GLY A 59 9.25 12.14 8.27
CA GLY A 59 10.65 11.93 7.95
C GLY A 59 10.90 10.64 7.16
N GLU A 60 12.06 10.03 7.38
CA GLU A 60 12.48 8.83 6.65
C GLU A 60 11.91 7.56 7.29
N TYR A 61 11.31 6.70 6.47
CA TYR A 61 10.88 5.37 6.88
C TYR A 61 12.05 4.39 6.80
N THR A 62 12.26 3.62 7.86
CA THR A 62 13.25 2.53 7.93
C THR A 62 12.59 1.27 8.44
N THR A 63 12.96 0.12 7.88
CA THR A 63 12.50 -1.20 8.32
C THR A 63 13.68 -2.16 8.46
N GLU A 64 13.56 -3.12 9.36
CA GLU A 64 14.51 -4.23 9.53
C GLU A 64 14.06 -5.51 8.78
N HIS A 65 12.84 -5.50 8.22
CA HIS A 65 12.28 -6.64 7.51
C HIS A 65 12.70 -6.62 6.04
N GLU A 66 13.56 -7.56 5.65
CA GLU A 66 14.04 -7.68 4.27
C GLU A 66 12.91 -7.85 3.25
N GLN A 67 11.78 -8.46 3.66
CA GLN A 67 10.63 -8.67 2.78
C GLN A 67 9.94 -7.37 2.35
N ASP A 68 10.07 -6.28 3.13
CA ASP A 68 9.49 -4.99 2.76
C ASP A 68 10.13 -4.42 1.49
N HIS A 69 11.38 -4.79 1.21
CA HIS A 69 12.11 -4.40 0.02
C HIS A 69 11.80 -5.30 -1.18
N TRP A 70 11.02 -6.37 -1.02
CA TRP A 70 10.66 -7.24 -2.13
C TRP A 70 9.67 -6.54 -3.04
N LEU A 71 9.94 -6.64 -4.35
CA LEU A 71 9.03 -6.10 -5.35
C LEU A 71 7.75 -6.92 -5.39
N TYR A 72 6.62 -6.26 -5.51
CA TYR A 72 5.32 -6.92 -5.62
C TYR A 72 5.22 -7.88 -6.81
N VAL A 73 5.95 -7.60 -7.90
CA VAL A 73 6.05 -8.51 -9.05
C VAL A 73 6.61 -9.89 -8.68
N ASN A 74 7.52 -9.94 -7.70
CA ASN A 74 8.09 -11.22 -7.22
C ASN A 74 7.08 -12.02 -6.38
N LEU A 75 6.10 -11.34 -5.77
CA LEU A 75 5.05 -11.95 -4.95
C LEU A 75 3.85 -12.41 -5.78
N LEU A 76 3.57 -11.72 -6.89
CA LEU A 76 2.48 -12.07 -7.79
C LEU A 76 2.79 -13.25 -8.71
N GLY A 77 4.04 -13.73 -8.72
CA GLY A 77 4.44 -14.87 -9.54
C GLY A 77 3.99 -14.65 -10.99
N GLU A 78 4.39 -13.53 -11.60
CA GLU A 78 4.35 -13.41 -13.05
C GLU A 78 5.22 -14.54 -13.60
N THR A 79 4.53 -15.65 -13.84
CA THR A 79 4.94 -16.72 -14.73
C THR A 79 5.01 -16.06 -16.09
N GLU A 80 6.13 -15.41 -16.37
CA GLU A 80 6.63 -15.40 -17.74
C GLU A 80 6.81 -16.88 -18.09
N GLU A 81 5.76 -17.53 -18.59
CA GLU A 81 5.95 -18.71 -19.43
C GLU A 81 6.82 -18.22 -20.59
N PRO A 82 8.09 -18.63 -20.71
CA PRO A 82 8.86 -18.28 -21.88
C PRO A 82 8.14 -18.95 -23.04
N ASN A 83 7.54 -18.12 -23.89
CA ASN A 83 6.81 -18.50 -25.08
C ASN A 83 7.61 -19.58 -25.82
N ALA A 84 7.14 -20.83 -25.71
CA ALA A 84 7.79 -21.99 -26.29
C ALA A 84 7.86 -21.78 -27.80
N ARG A 85 9.09 -21.68 -28.32
CA ARG A 85 9.38 -21.46 -29.73
C ARG A 85 10.19 -22.62 -30.28
#